data_AF-H4F197-F1
#
_entry.id   AF-H4F197-F1
#
_cell.length_a   1.000
_cell.length_b   1.000
_cell.length_c   1.000
_cell.angle_alpha   90.00
_cell.angle_beta   90.00
_cell.angle_gamma   90.00
#
_symmetry.space_group_name_H-M   'P 1'
#
loop_
_entity.id
_entity.type
_entity.pdbx_description
1 polymer ?
#
loop_
_entity_poly.entity_id
_entity_poly.type
_entity_poly.pdbx_seq_one_letter_code
_entity_poly.pdbx_strand_id
1 'polypeptide(L)'
;MWLTRVMIRKTNLGISSADHDRVDAYIRTTDTDWTLARLAALSNSEKEKKLVISYANAPKPAMFVGRRQVAKFLVDSFNDRSLYQKAPVISER
;
A
#
# COMPACT_ATOMS: atom_id res chain seq x y z
N MET A 1 -17.11 -8.21 -9.60
CA MET A 1 -17.26 -7.30 -10.76
C MET A 1 -16.59 -7.93 -11.98
N TRP A 2 -17.34 -8.21 -13.04
CA TRP A 2 -16.80 -8.79 -14.28
C TRP A 2 -15.81 -7.84 -14.99
N LEU A 3 -16.12 -6.54 -14.97
CA LEU A 3 -15.27 -5.48 -15.54
C LEU A 3 -13.88 -5.42 -14.89
N THR A 4 -13.76 -5.56 -13.56
CA THR A 4 -12.45 -5.51 -12.88
C THR A 4 -11.58 -6.72 -13.24
N ARG A 5 -12.17 -7.92 -13.40
CA ARG A 5 -11.47 -9.12 -13.87
C ARG A 5 -10.94 -8.95 -15.30
N VAL A 6 -11.74 -8.34 -16.19
CA VAL A 6 -11.32 -8.08 -17.59
C VAL A 6 -10.18 -7.07 -17.62
N MET A 7 -10.26 -6.00 -16.83
CA MET A 7 -9.20 -4.99 -16.74
C MET A 7 -7.89 -5.60 -16.26
N ILE A 8 -7.89 -6.32 -15.13
CA ILE A 8 -6.69 -6.99 -14.58
C ILE A 8 -6.03 -7.93 -15.59
N ARG A 9 -6.83 -8.70 -16.34
CA ARG A 9 -6.32 -9.61 -17.38
C ARG A 9 -5.75 -8.89 -18.60
N LYS A 10 -6.26 -7.70 -18.93
CA LYS A 10 -5.85 -6.91 -20.11
C LYS A 10 -4.69 -5.96 -19.81
N THR A 11 -4.45 -5.58 -18.56
CA THR A 11 -3.49 -4.53 -18.18
C THR A 11 -2.25 -5.03 -17.45
N ASN A 12 -1.94 -6.33 -17.50
CA ASN A 12 -0.78 -6.94 -16.83
C ASN A 12 -0.69 -6.68 -15.31
N LEU A 13 -1.78 -6.22 -14.67
CA LEU A 13 -1.81 -5.90 -13.25
C LEU A 13 -1.48 -7.10 -12.36
N GLY A 14 -1.79 -8.32 -12.82
CA GLY A 14 -1.39 -9.55 -12.12
C GLY A 14 0.12 -9.78 -12.10
N ILE A 15 0.84 -9.42 -13.17
CA ILE A 15 2.31 -9.55 -13.26
C ILE A 15 2.97 -8.55 -12.33
N SER A 16 2.52 -7.28 -12.37
CA SER A 16 3.02 -6.24 -11.46
C SER A 16 2.75 -6.59 -9.98
N SER A 17 1.60 -7.21 -9.67
CA SER A 17 1.30 -7.65 -8.30
C SER A 17 2.23 -8.78 -7.85
N ALA A 18 2.49 -9.77 -8.72
CA ALA A 18 3.42 -10.86 -8.43
C ALA A 18 4.87 -10.36 -8.28
N ASP A 19 5.26 -9.33 -9.03
CA ASP A 19 6.57 -8.70 -8.90
C ASP A 19 6.73 -7.98 -7.55
N HIS A 20 5.70 -7.23 -7.11
CA HIS A 20 5.67 -6.63 -5.77
C HIS A 20 5.81 -7.69 -4.66
N ASP A 21 5.13 -8.83 -4.79
CA ASP A 21 5.23 -9.89 -3.79
C ASP A 21 6.64 -10.52 -3.73
N ARG A 22 7.38 -10.57 -4.85
CA ARG A 22 8.78 -11.03 -4.86
C ARG A 22 9.71 -10.05 -4.16
N VAL A 23 9.53 -8.75 -4.40
CA VAL A 23 10.30 -7.70 -3.71
C VAL A 23 10.03 -7.74 -2.21
N ASP A 24 8.75 -7.86 -1.82
CA ASP A 24 8.35 -8.01 -0.42
C ASP A 24 8.96 -9.25 0.23
N ALA A 25 9.01 -10.37 -0.48
CA ALA A 25 9.64 -11.60 0.00
C ALA A 25 11.14 -11.43 0.20
N TYR A 26 11.84 -10.79 -0.75
CA TYR A 26 13.28 -10.53 -0.64
C TYR A 26 13.61 -9.60 0.53
N ILE A 27 12.90 -8.48 0.66
CA ILE A 27 13.11 -7.52 1.76
C ILE A 27 12.91 -8.17 3.14
N ARG A 28 11.99 -9.14 3.27
CA ARG A 28 11.81 -9.88 4.53
C ARG A 28 13.00 -10.78 4.91
N THR A 29 13.91 -11.06 3.98
CA THR A 29 15.11 -11.87 4.25
C THR A 29 16.33 -11.05 4.66
N THR A 30 16.26 -9.71 4.54
CA THR A 30 17.39 -8.83 4.89
C THR A 30 17.39 -8.49 6.37
N ASP A 31 18.58 -8.16 6.90
CA ASP A 31 18.76 -7.73 8.29
C ASP A 31 18.56 -6.20 8.46
N THR A 32 17.76 -5.60 7.59
CA THR A 32 17.47 -4.15 7.62
C THR A 32 16.16 -3.86 8.32
N ASP A 33 16.07 -2.69 8.94
CA ASP A 33 14.79 -2.14 9.36
C ASP A 33 14.01 -1.70 8.12
N TRP A 34 12.93 -2.40 7.81
CA TRP A 34 12.09 -2.13 6.65
C TRP A 34 10.65 -1.82 7.03
N THR A 35 9.97 -1.03 6.21
CA THR A 35 8.51 -0.83 6.23
C THR A 35 8.01 -0.93 4.79
N LEU A 36 7.08 -1.83 4.51
CA LEU A 36 6.51 -2.05 3.18
C LEU A 36 5.13 -1.41 3.08
N ALA A 37 5.06 -0.15 2.66
CA ALA A 37 3.82 0.58 2.51
C ALA A 37 3.02 0.09 1.29
N ARG A 38 2.00 -0.74 1.50
CA ARG A 38 1.12 -1.24 0.44
C ARG A 38 0.00 -0.24 0.19
N LEU A 39 -0.24 0.13 -1.06
CA LEU A 39 -1.12 1.26 -1.38
C LEU A 39 -2.46 0.76 -1.95
N ALA A 40 -3.54 1.40 -1.52
CA ALA A 40 -4.78 1.44 -2.31
C ALA A 40 -4.55 2.23 -3.63
N ALA A 41 -5.55 2.32 -4.50
CA ALA A 41 -5.38 3.02 -5.78
C ALA A 41 -5.03 4.50 -5.58
N LEU A 42 -4.03 5.02 -6.31
CA LEU A 42 -3.56 6.38 -6.11
C LEU A 42 -4.51 7.42 -6.69
N SER A 43 -4.79 8.47 -5.92
CA SER A 43 -5.56 9.63 -6.35
C SER A 43 -4.72 10.92 -6.31
N ASN A 44 -5.14 11.91 -7.10
CA ASN A 44 -4.63 13.30 -7.05
C ASN A 44 -5.59 14.23 -6.30
N SER A 45 -6.54 13.68 -5.53
CA SER A 45 -7.45 14.49 -4.74
C SER A 45 -6.67 15.30 -3.71
N GLU A 46 -6.91 16.60 -3.67
CA GLU A 46 -6.31 17.49 -2.65
C GLU A 46 -7.07 17.47 -1.33
N LYS A 47 -8.32 16.95 -1.34
CA LYS A 47 -9.16 16.82 -0.16
C LYS A 47 -8.44 16.03 0.93
N GLU A 48 -8.38 16.62 2.11
CA GLU A 48 -7.88 15.94 3.30
C GLU A 48 -8.88 14.90 3.77
N LYS A 49 -8.38 13.69 4.02
CA LYS A 49 -9.16 12.52 4.42
C LYS A 49 -8.38 11.76 5.49
N LYS A 50 -9.08 10.96 6.28
CA LYS A 50 -8.43 10.22 7.36
C LYS A 50 -7.65 9.04 6.78
N LEU A 51 -6.37 8.95 7.16
CA LEU A 51 -5.55 7.80 6.85
C LEU A 51 -6.10 6.56 7.56
N VAL A 52 -6.22 5.47 6.81
CA VAL A 52 -6.61 4.16 7.30
C VAL A 52 -5.43 3.22 7.08
N ILE A 53 -4.83 2.78 8.18
CA ILE A 53 -3.74 1.80 8.21
C ILE A 53 -4.38 0.43 8.50
N SER A 54 -4.16 -0.52 7.62
CA SER A 54 -4.81 -1.83 7.69
C SER A 54 -3.80 -2.96 7.72
N TYR A 55 -4.00 -3.91 8.61
CA TYR A 55 -3.24 -5.15 8.69
C TYR A 55 -4.19 -6.31 8.41
N ALA A 56 -3.78 -7.25 7.55
CA ALA A 56 -4.63 -8.38 7.17
C ALA A 56 -6.07 -7.97 6.80
N ASN A 57 -6.22 -6.85 6.09
CA ASN A 57 -7.51 -6.29 5.65
C ASN A 57 -8.40 -5.76 6.81
N ALA A 58 -7.83 -5.44 7.96
CA ALA A 58 -8.51 -4.89 9.13
C ALA A 58 -7.82 -3.60 9.66
N PRO A 59 -8.55 -2.48 9.83
CA PRO A 59 -9.88 -2.23 9.26
C PRO A 59 -9.86 -2.38 7.73
N LYS A 60 -11.03 -2.57 7.10
CA LYS A 60 -11.08 -2.74 5.63
C LYS A 60 -10.50 -1.48 4.94
N PRO A 61 -9.49 -1.60 4.07
CA PRO A 61 -8.96 -0.47 3.32
C PRO A 61 -10.04 0.17 2.44
N ALA A 62 -9.94 1.48 2.26
CA ALA A 62 -10.68 2.18 1.21
C ALA A 62 -10.07 1.89 -0.17
N MET A 63 -10.80 2.25 -1.22
CA MET A 63 -10.38 1.98 -2.61
C MET A 63 -9.20 2.85 -3.04
N PHE A 64 -9.09 4.06 -2.49
CA PHE A 64 -8.09 5.04 -2.92
C PHE A 64 -7.25 5.57 -1.76
N VAL A 65 -6.12 6.20 -2.11
CA VAL A 65 -5.27 7.02 -1.24
C VAL A 65 -4.68 8.17 -2.05
N GLY A 66 -4.65 9.38 -1.51
CA GLY A 66 -4.03 10.54 -2.15
C GLY A 66 -2.51 10.45 -2.15
N ARG A 67 -1.85 10.83 -3.24
CA ARG A 67 -0.37 10.85 -3.33
C ARG A 67 0.28 11.69 -2.22
N ARG A 68 -0.32 12.84 -1.86
CA ARG A 68 0.13 13.68 -0.74
C ARG A 68 0.10 12.93 0.59
N GLN A 69 -0.95 12.16 0.84
CA GLN A 69 -1.09 11.37 2.06
C GLN A 69 -0.08 10.22 2.11
N VAL A 70 0.21 9.57 0.97
CA VAL A 70 1.26 8.55 0.86
C VAL A 70 2.62 9.14 1.17
N ALA A 71 2.97 10.29 0.56
CA ALA A 71 4.24 10.95 0.82
C ALA A 71 4.41 11.30 2.30
N LYS A 72 3.35 11.84 2.92
CA LYS A 72 3.33 12.12 4.36
C LYS A 72 3.55 10.83 5.18
N PHE A 73 2.84 9.76 4.87
CA PHE A 73 3.00 8.48 5.58
C PHE A 73 4.44 7.94 5.49
N LEU A 74 5.06 7.98 4.31
CA LEU A 74 6.43 7.51 4.13
C LEU A 74 7.43 8.31 4.99
N VAL A 75 7.30 9.63 5.03
CA VAL A 75 8.15 10.49 5.87
C VAL A 75 7.89 10.23 7.36
N ASP A 76 6.63 10.17 7.77
CA ASP A 76 6.26 9.92 9.16
C ASP A 76 6.75 8.54 9.63
N SER A 77 6.74 7.54 8.74
CA SER A 77 7.13 6.16 9.05
C SER A 77 8.61 5.98 9.37
N PHE A 78 9.48 6.89 8.89
CA PHE A 78 10.92 6.78 9.09
C PHE A 78 11.31 6.74 10.58
N ASN A 79 10.62 7.53 11.40
CA ASN A 79 10.87 7.61 12.84
C ASN A 79 9.94 6.72 13.68
N ASP A 80 8.98 6.03 13.05
CA ASP A 80 8.02 5.19 13.74
C ASP A 80 8.47 3.73 13.78
N ARG A 81 9.20 3.38 14.86
CA ARG A 81 9.62 2.00 15.11
C ARG A 81 8.46 1.01 15.20
N SER A 82 7.24 1.47 15.47
CA SER A 82 6.08 0.59 15.48
C SER A 82 5.73 0.04 14.09
N LEU A 83 6.29 0.62 13.01
CA LEU A 83 6.11 0.15 11.63
C LEU A 83 7.24 -0.75 11.14
N TYR A 84 8.30 -0.91 11.93
CA TYR A 84 9.45 -1.73 11.53
C TYR A 84 9.04 -3.18 11.36
N GLN A 85 9.52 -3.77 10.26
CA GLN A 85 9.21 -5.12 9.82
C GLN A 85 7.70 -5.34 9.60
N LYS A 86 6.97 -4.29 9.21
CA LYS A 86 5.54 -4.36 8.89
C LYS A 86 5.23 -3.97 7.46
N ALA A 87 4.15 -4.55 6.94
CA ALA A 87 3.64 -4.30 5.60
C ALA A 87 2.18 -3.80 5.63
N PRO A 88 1.90 -2.62 6.20
CA PRO A 88 0.54 -2.09 6.27
C PRO A 88 -0.02 -1.75 4.90
N VAL A 89 -1.33 -1.93 4.72
CA VAL A 89 -2.06 -1.34 3.60
C VAL A 89 -2.58 0.04 4.02
N ILE A 90 -2.19 1.08 3.29
CA ILE A 90 -2.65 2.46 3.53
C ILE A 90 -3.70 2.88 2.51
N SER A 91 -4.75 3.51 3.03
CA SER A 91 -5.89 4.03 2.27
C SER A 91 -6.46 5.27 2.94
N GLU A 92 -7.41 5.97 2.33
CA GLU A 92 -8.05 7.16 2.93
C GLU A 92 -9.58 7.07 2.92
N ARG A 93 -10.21 7.61 3.98
CA ARG A 93 -11.68 7.74 4.08
C ARG A 93 -12.09 9.16 4.42
#